data_AF-A0A7C1QZH1-F1
#
_entry.id   AF-A0A7C1QZH1-F1
#
_cell.length_a   1.000
_cell.length_b   1.000
_cell.length_c   1.000
_cell.angle_alpha   90.00
_cell.angle_beta   90.00
_cell.angle_gamma   90.00
#
_symmetry.space_group_name_H-M   'P 1'
#
loop_
_entity.id
_entity.type
_entity.pdbx_description
1 polymer ?
#
loop_
_entity_poly.entity_id
_entity_poly.type
_entity_poly.pdbx_seq_one_letter_code
_entity_poly.pdbx_strand_id
1 'polypeptide(L)' 'MDVEDYILLFLSGWVLVSALATGSVDVFLTLTLIGLLITLEVGSLFLSREQKESLKPLVELLLVVFAIVVMKKVYEVLSG' A
#
# COMPACT_ATOMS: atom_id res chain seq x y z
N MET A 1 -4.26 11.23 -20.63
CA MET A 1 -3.64 10.45 -19.55
C MET A 1 -4.62 9.35 -19.25
N ASP A 2 -4.19 8.12 -19.47
CA ASP A 2 -5.01 6.96 -19.18
C ASP A 2 -5.08 6.76 -17.66
N VAL A 3 -6.05 5.97 -17.19
CA VAL A 3 -6.24 5.72 -15.75
C VAL A 3 -4.96 5.13 -15.13
N GLU A 4 -4.21 4.35 -15.91
CA GLU A 4 -2.90 3.81 -15.55
C GLU A 4 -1.86 4.91 -15.25
N ASP A 5 -1.82 5.99 -16.05
CA ASP A 5 -0.92 7.12 -15.83
C ASP A 5 -1.25 7.84 -14.52
N TYR A 6 -2.54 8.01 -14.22
CA TYR A 6 -2.98 8.65 -12.97
C TYR A 6 -2.62 7.80 -11.75
N ILE A 7 -2.76 6.48 -11.86
CA ILE A 7 -2.35 5.53 -10.81
C ILE A 7 -0.85 5.62 -10.56
N LEU A 8 -0.03 5.62 -11.61
CA LEU A 8 1.42 5.75 -11.52
C LEU A 8 1.85 7.08 -10.90
N LEU A 9 1.19 8.18 -11.29
CA LEU A 9 1.48 9.51 -10.77
C LEU A 9 1.09 9.62 -9.29
N PHE A 10 -0.06 9.05 -8.90
CA PHE A 10 -0.47 8.95 -7.50
C PHE A 10 0.52 8.15 -6.67
N LEU A 11 0.90 6.94 -7.10
CA LEU A 11 1.86 6.10 -6.37
C LEU A 11 3.22 6.77 -6.22
N SER A 12 3.72 7.38 -7.30
CA SER A 12 5.00 8.08 -7.27
C SER A 12 4.98 9.27 -6.30
N GLY A 13 3.92 10.08 -6.36
CA GLY A 13 3.70 11.17 -5.42
C GLY A 13 3.55 10.67 -3.98
N TRP A 14 2.80 9.59 -3.78
CA TRP A 14 2.57 8.99 -2.47
C TRP A 14 3.86 8.48 -1.83
N VAL A 15 4.69 7.78 -2.60
CA VAL A 15 5.99 7.27 -2.13
C VAL A 15 6.92 8.43 -1.78
N LEU A 16 6.99 9.47 -2.63
CA LEU A 16 7.81 10.65 -2.36
C LEU A 16 7.35 11.39 -1.09
N VAL A 17 6.05 11.63 -0.96
CA VAL A 17 5.48 12.27 0.23
C VAL A 17 5.71 11.41 1.47
N SER A 18 5.53 10.09 1.37
CA SER A 18 5.80 9.18 2.48
C SER A 18 7.25 9.23 2.91
N ALA A 19 8.20 9.19 1.96
CA ALA A 19 9.63 9.26 2.27
C ALA A 19 10.02 10.58 2.96
N LEU A 20 9.41 11.70 2.56
CA LEU A 20 9.66 13.01 3.16
C LEU A 20 8.98 13.20 4.52
N ALA A 21 7.80 12.59 4.72
CA ALA A 21 7.01 12.74 5.93
C ALA A 21 7.47 11.84 7.09
N THR A 22 8.22 10.78 6.81
CA THR A 22 8.60 9.78 7.82
C THR A 22 10.06 9.85 8.22
N GLY A 23 10.33 9.89 9.53
CA GLY A 23 11.70 9.85 10.07
C GLY A 23 12.25 8.43 10.31
N SER A 24 11.46 7.38 10.07
CA SER A 24 11.86 5.99 10.31
C SER A 24 11.40 5.06 9.20
N VAL A 25 12.23 4.06 8.91
CA VAL A 25 12.01 3.10 7.82
C VAL A 25 10.75 2.27 8.06
N ASP A 26 10.45 1.87 9.29
CA ASP A 26 9.22 1.12 9.61
C ASP A 26 7.95 1.94 9.30
N VAL A 27 7.96 3.25 9.60
CA VAL A 27 6.80 4.12 9.34
C VAL A 27 6.68 4.41 7.84
N PHE A 28 7.80 4.62 7.15
CA PHE A 28 7.84 4.75 5.69
C PHE A 28 7.22 3.53 5.00
N LEU A 29 7.66 2.33 5.38
CA LEU A 29 7.18 1.07 4.81
C LEU A 29 5.68 0.90 5.06
N THR A 30 5.22 1.23 6.26
CA THR A 30 3.80 1.14 6.63
C THR A 30 2.95 2.09 5.79
N LEU A 31 3.33 3.36 5.69
CA LEU A 31 2.61 4.36 4.89
C LEU A 31 2.61 4.02 3.41
N THR A 32 3.73 3.53 2.90
CA THR A 32 3.85 3.09 1.50
C THR A 32 2.93 1.88 1.23
N LEU A 33 2.90 0.90 2.13
CA LEU A 33 1.99 -0.25 2.03
C LEU A 33 0.53 0.18 2.03
N ILE A 34 0.14 1.13 2.89
CA ILE A 34 -1.22 1.67 2.92
C ILE A 34 -1.57 2.31 1.56
N GLY A 35 -0.70 3.15 1.01
CA GLY A 35 -0.93 3.77 -0.30
C GLY A 35 -1.05 2.76 -1.42
N LEU A 36 -0.22 1.71 -1.42
CA LEU A 36 -0.30 0.61 -2.38
C LEU A 36 -1.63 -0.15 -2.26
N LEU A 37 -2.05 -0.48 -1.04
CA LEU A 37 -3.32 -1.17 -0.78
C LEU A 37 -4.52 -0.33 -1.23
N ILE A 38 -4.54 0.96 -0.90
CA ILE A 38 -5.60 1.88 -1.34
C ILE A 38 -5.64 1.95 -2.87
N THR A 39 -4.47 2.07 -3.51
CA THR A 39 -4.38 2.13 -4.97
C THR A 39 -4.86 0.85 -5.62
N LEU A 40 -4.53 -0.32 -5.04
CA LEU A 40 -5.02 -1.60 -5.52
C LEU A 40 -6.53 -1.72 -5.35
N GLU A 41 -7.08 -1.34 -4.20
CA GLU A 41 -8.52 -1.45 -3.92
C GLU A 41 -9.33 -0.51 -4.82
N VAL A 42 -8.95 0.76 -4.88
CA VAL A 42 -9.60 1.80 -5.70
C VAL A 42 -9.33 1.55 -7.18
N GLY A 43 -8.09 1.21 -7.54
CA GLY A 43 -7.71 0.86 -8.91
C GLY A 43 -8.42 -0.39 -9.41
N SER A 44 -8.73 -1.34 -8.52
CA SER A 44 -9.56 -2.50 -8.87
C SER A 44 -10.90 -2.04 -9.45
N LEU A 45 -11.54 -0.99 -8.92
CA LEU A 45 -12.83 -0.52 -9.42
C LEU A 45 -12.80 -0.13 -10.90
N PHE A 46 -11.62 0.23 -11.43
CA PHE A 46 -11.40 0.58 -12.83
C PHE A 46 -10.86 -0.58 -13.68
N LEU A 47 -10.46 -1.71 -13.07
CA LEU A 47 -9.91 -2.88 -13.76
C LEU A 47 -11.00 -3.87 -14.19
N SER A 48 -10.75 -4.56 -15.32
CA SER A 48 -11.63 -5.62 -15.85
C SER A 48 -11.68 -6.84 -14.91
N ARG A 49 -12.76 -7.63 -14.97
CA ARG A 49 -12.98 -8.78 -14.07
C ARG A 49 -11.82 -9.79 -14.07
N GLU A 50 -11.22 -10.06 -15.22
CA GLU A 50 -10.07 -10.97 -15.36
C GLU A 50 -8.81 -10.45 -14.66
N GLN A 51 -8.57 -9.13 -14.71
CA GLN A 51 -7.44 -8.48 -14.05
C GLN A 51 -7.62 -8.48 -12.52
N LYS A 52 -8.85 -8.26 -12.04
CA LYS A 52 -9.18 -8.36 -10.61
C LYS A 52 -8.89 -9.73 -10.04
N GLU A 53 -9.28 -10.78 -10.77
CA GLU A 53 -9.12 -12.16 -10.31
C GLU A 53 -7.64 -12.54 -10.18
N SER A 54 -6.80 -12.04 -11.08
CA SER A 54 -5.34 -12.23 -11.04
C SER A 54 -4.65 -11.40 -9.94
N LEU A 55 -5.19 -10.24 -9.57
CA LEU A 55 -4.61 -9.37 -8.53
C LEU A 55 -5.04 -9.76 -7.11
N LYS A 56 -6.15 -10.48 -6.97
CA LYS A 56 -6.71 -10.91 -5.69
C LYS A 56 -5.69 -11.62 -4.76
N PRO A 57 -4.89 -12.58 -5.24
CA PRO A 57 -3.88 -13.24 -4.40
C PRO A 57 -2.77 -12.28 -3.96
N LEU A 58 -2.44 -11.32 -4.81
CA LEU A 58 -1.39 -10.32 -4.58
C LEU A 58 -1.83 -9.33 -3.49
N VAL A 59 -3.10 -8.89 -3.55
CA VAL A 59 -3.72 -8.05 -2.50
C VAL A 59 -3.77 -8.80 -1.17
N GLU A 60 -4.20 -10.07 -1.16
CA GLU A 60 -4.23 -10.88 0.06
C GLU A 60 -2.84 -11.03 0.69
N LEU A 61 -1.81 -11.31 -0.12
CA LEU A 61 -0.42 -11.35 0.36
C LEU A 61 -0.01 -9.99 0.96
N LEU A 62 -0.31 -8.89 0.28
CA LEU A 62 0.04 -7.54 0.73
C LEU A 62 -0.65 -7.21 2.07
N LEU A 63 -1.91 -7.61 2.25
CA LEU A 63 -2.65 -7.46 3.50
C LEU A 63 -2.04 -8.27 4.64
N VAL A 64 -1.55 -9.48 4.38
CA VAL A 64 -0.84 -10.29 5.39
C VAL A 64 0.45 -9.60 5.82
N VAL A 65 1.24 -9.10 4.85
CA VAL A 65 2.47 -8.34 5.16
C VAL A 65 2.13 -7.09 5.97
N PHE A 66 1.08 -6.36 5.58
CA PHE A 66 0.61 -5.20 6.32
C PHE A 66 0.23 -5.55 7.76
N ALA A 67 -0.53 -6.63 7.97
CA ALA A 67 -0.93 -7.07 9.29
C ALA A 67 0.28 -7.44 10.17
N ILE A 68 1.29 -8.11 9.61
CA ILE A 68 2.53 -8.43 10.33
C ILE A 68 3.28 -7.16 10.75
N VAL A 69 3.43 -6.20 9.84
CA VAL A 69 4.10 -4.91 10.12
C VAL A 69 3.36 -4.15 11.22
N VAL A 70 2.03 -4.05 11.11
CA VAL A 70 1.19 -3.40 12.12
C VAL A 70 1.30 -4.12 13.47
N MET A 71 1.19 -5.46 13.51
CA MET A 71 1.33 -6.23 14.74
C MET A 71 2.69 -6.03 15.40
N LYS A 72 3.78 -6.06 14.62
CA LYS A 72 5.13 -5.78 15.13
C LYS A 72 5.19 -4.39 15.75
N LYS A 73 4.59 -3.37 15.11
CA LYS A 73 4.56 -2.00 15.64
C LYS A 73 3.68 -1.88 16.88
N VAL A 74 2.55 -2.56 16.93
CA VAL A 74 1.68 -2.62 18.11
C VAL A 74 2.42 -3.26 19.28
N TYR A 75 3.14 -4.38 19.06
CA TYR A 75 3.97 -4.98 20.10
C TYR A 75 5.05 -4.03 20.60
N GLU A 76 5.77 -3.35 19.69
CA GLU A 76 6.80 -2.37 20.07
C GLU A 76 6.23 -1.23 20.93
N VAL A 77 5.02 -0.76 20.62
CA VAL A 77 4.33 0.28 21.40
C VAL A 77 3.82 -0.27 22.75
N LEU A 78 3.31 -1.50 22.78
CA LEU A 78 2.79 -2.14 23.99
C LEU A 78 3.88 -2.64 24.94
N SER A 79 5.04 -3.01 24.41
CA SER A 79 6.22 -3.45 25.16
C SER A 79 7.13 -2.27 25.56
N GLY A 80 6.62 -1.04 25.48
CA GLY A 80 7.32 0.18 25.88
C GLY A 80 7.89 0.12 27.29
#